data_AF-A0A7S3RE98-F1
#
_entry.id   AF-A0A7S3RE98-F1
#
_cell.length_a   1.000
_cell.length_b   1.000
_cell.length_c   1.000
_cell.angle_alpha   90.00
_cell.angle_beta   90.00
_cell.angle_gamma   90.00
#
_symmetry.space_group_name_H-M   'P 1'
#
loop_
_entity.id
_entity.type
_entity.pdbx_description
1 polymer ?
#
loop_
_entity_poly.entity_id
_entity_poly.type
_entity_poly.pdbx_seq_one_letter_code
_entity_poly.pdbx_strand_id
1 'polypeptide(L)'
;MAAVCDICGKVLRSASAEAMAAHKRESQSCTRVKTKGASGEVARLEEKLRAVIEAGRRLAAHGGAYDVVEANTKERGEVEAALKAARSSTKAEKARVKELAQQSMSAAGWTSALLQGEENRFAKADEGAVESQLAAATVGLVSSAAFREKREELEAAAGAKREREAEEAAEAAAAQQARKRAKKREREKQ
;
A
#
# COMPACT_ATOMS: atom_id res chain seq x y z
N MET A 1 6.08 8.71 36.71
CA MET A 1 6.56 7.51 35.97
C MET A 1 5.76 7.40 34.68
N ALA A 2 6.39 7.10 33.54
CA ALA A 2 5.69 6.88 32.29
C ALA A 2 5.16 5.43 32.24
N ALA A 3 3.96 5.22 31.70
CA ALA A 3 3.36 3.90 31.56
C ALA A 3 3.51 3.41 30.12
N VAL A 4 3.89 2.15 29.92
CA VAL A 4 3.98 1.53 28.60
C VAL A 4 2.72 0.71 28.35
N CYS A 5 2.08 0.92 27.20
CA CYS A 5 0.96 0.08 26.79
C CYS A 5 1.47 -1.33 26.45
N ASP A 6 0.95 -2.33 27.16
CA ASP A 6 1.16 -3.76 26.94
C ASP A 6 0.69 -4.26 25.57
N ILE A 7 -0.24 -3.56 24.93
CA ILE A 7 -0.83 -3.99 23.65
C ILE A 7 -0.02 -3.49 22.44
N CYS A 8 0.41 -2.22 22.45
CA CYS A 8 1.08 -1.62 21.30
C CYS A 8 2.49 -1.06 21.60
N GLY A 9 2.99 -1.22 22.82
CA GLY A 9 4.31 -0.73 23.24
C GLY A 9 4.42 0.80 23.37
N LYS A 10 3.33 1.56 23.16
CA LYS A 10 3.37 3.03 23.22
C LYS A 10 3.60 3.51 24.64
N VAL A 11 4.60 4.38 24.82
CA VAL A 11 4.87 5.07 26.09
C VAL A 11 3.90 6.24 26.24
N LEU A 12 3.06 6.19 27.28
CA LEU A 12 2.11 7.22 27.63
C LEU A 12 2.77 8.24 28.57
N ARG A 13 2.54 9.53 28.30
CA ARG A 13 3.07 10.65 29.10
C ARG A 13 2.49 10.65 30.53
N SER A 14 1.28 10.14 30.71
CA SER A 14 0.66 9.92 32.02
C SER A 14 0.55 8.43 32.32
N ALA A 15 0.86 8.04 33.56
CA ALA A 15 0.67 6.68 34.07
C ALA A 15 -0.69 6.47 34.77
N SER A 16 -1.65 7.37 34.58
CA SER A 16 -2.99 7.16 35.13
C SER A 16 -3.68 5.99 34.43
N ALA A 17 -4.39 5.18 35.20
CA ALA A 17 -5.18 4.06 34.68
C ALA A 17 -6.20 4.54 33.63
N GLU A 18 -6.73 5.74 33.80
CA GLU A 18 -7.69 6.37 32.89
C GLU A 18 -7.06 6.75 31.55
N ALA A 19 -5.82 7.24 31.53
CA ALA A 19 -5.11 7.52 30.28
C ALA A 19 -4.73 6.24 29.52
N MET A 20 -4.37 5.17 30.25
CA MET A 20 -4.19 3.83 29.68
C MET A 20 -5.50 3.30 29.08
N ALA A 21 -6.63 3.48 29.78
CA ALA A 21 -7.95 3.05 29.31
C ALA A 21 -8.41 3.84 28.07
N ALA A 22 -8.23 5.17 28.06
CA ALA A 22 -8.53 6.02 26.90
C ALA A 22 -7.68 5.62 25.69
N HIS A 23 -6.36 5.47 25.88
CA HIS A 23 -5.47 5.00 24.84
C HIS A 23 -5.88 3.64 24.25
N LYS A 24 -6.25 2.67 25.10
CA LYS A 24 -6.73 1.35 24.64
C LYS A 24 -8.07 1.42 23.88
N ARG A 25 -8.89 2.46 24.11
CA ARG A 25 -10.18 2.68 23.40
C ARG A 25 -10.05 3.47 22.12
N GLU A 26 -9.07 4.37 22.03
CA GLU A 26 -8.97 5.32 20.91
C GLU A 26 -7.90 4.90 19.90
N SER A 27 -6.87 4.19 20.34
CA SER A 27 -5.80 3.74 19.45
C SER A 27 -6.27 2.60 18.55
N GLN A 28 -6.27 2.81 17.23
CA GLN A 28 -6.61 1.77 16.25
C GLN A 28 -5.79 0.48 16.42
N SER A 29 -4.51 0.60 16.81
CA SER A 29 -3.65 -0.56 17.08
C SER A 29 -4.06 -1.35 18.33
N CYS A 30 -4.70 -0.71 19.31
CA CYS A 30 -5.16 -1.34 20.54
C CYS A 30 -6.63 -1.78 20.46
N THR A 31 -7.46 -1.07 19.70
CA THR A 31 -8.87 -1.42 19.46
C THR A 31 -9.01 -2.61 18.53
N ARG A 32 -8.13 -2.78 17.54
CA ARG A 32 -8.14 -3.91 16.61
C ARG A 32 -7.79 -5.25 17.27
N VAL A 33 -7.08 -5.21 18.40
CA VAL A 33 -6.89 -6.41 19.27
C VAL A 33 -8.17 -6.76 20.03
N LYS A 34 -9.07 -5.79 20.24
CA LYS A 34 -10.41 -5.99 20.83
C LYS A 34 -11.49 -6.38 19.81
N THR A 35 -11.30 -6.09 18.52
CA THR A 35 -12.14 -6.68 17.48
C THR A 35 -11.78 -8.15 17.38
N LYS A 36 -12.56 -8.98 18.07
CA LYS A 36 -12.60 -10.44 17.95
C LYS A 36 -12.78 -10.82 16.48
N GLY A 37 -11.68 -10.88 15.71
CA GLY A 37 -11.68 -11.49 14.38
C GLY A 37 -11.85 -13.00 14.48
N ALA A 38 -11.73 -13.70 13.35
CA ALA A 38 -11.90 -15.16 13.23
C ALA A 38 -11.10 -15.98 14.28
N SER A 39 -10.00 -15.43 14.83
CA SER A 39 -9.28 -16.03 15.97
C SER A 39 -10.09 -16.11 17.27
N GLY A 40 -10.92 -15.10 17.56
CA GLY A 40 -11.81 -15.10 18.72
C GLY A 40 -13.01 -16.04 18.55
N GLU A 41 -13.44 -16.27 17.31
CA GLU A 41 -14.48 -17.25 16.99
C GLU A 41 -13.98 -18.69 17.17
N VAL A 42 -12.77 -19.00 16.67
CA VAL A 42 -12.14 -20.32 16.90
C VAL A 42 -11.97 -20.59 18.41
N ALA A 43 -11.49 -19.62 19.18
CA ALA A 43 -11.34 -19.77 20.64
C ALA A 43 -12.68 -20.03 21.34
N ARG A 44 -13.74 -19.33 20.95
CA ARG A 44 -15.11 -19.55 21.47
C ARG A 44 -15.64 -20.94 21.13
N LEU A 45 -15.43 -21.39 19.89
CA LEU A 45 -15.87 -22.72 19.45
C LEU A 45 -15.07 -23.84 20.17
N GLU A 46 -13.78 -23.62 20.44
CA GLU A 46 -12.96 -24.54 21.22
C GLU A 46 -13.41 -24.64 22.69
N GLU A 47 -13.82 -23.52 23.28
CA GLU A 47 -14.42 -23.49 24.62
C GLU A 47 -15.78 -24.19 24.63
N LYS A 48 -16.63 -23.91 23.64
CA LYS A 48 -17.93 -24.58 23.48
C LYS A 48 -17.76 -26.09 23.32
N LEU A 49 -16.80 -26.53 22.49
CA LEU A 49 -16.52 -27.96 22.30
C LEU A 49 -16.09 -28.64 23.60
N ARG A 50 -15.23 -27.98 24.39
CA ARG A 50 -14.83 -28.48 25.71
C ARG A 50 -16.03 -28.64 26.64
N ALA A 51 -16.92 -27.66 26.70
CA ALA A 51 -18.13 -27.71 27.52
C ALA A 51 -19.07 -28.87 27.09
N VAL A 52 -19.26 -29.06 25.77
CA VAL A 52 -20.09 -30.15 25.24
C VAL A 52 -19.51 -31.53 25.56
N ILE A 53 -18.17 -31.69 25.45
CA ILE A 53 -17.48 -32.93 25.83
C ILE A 53 -17.62 -33.19 27.33
N GLU A 54 -17.49 -32.17 28.17
CA GLU A 54 -17.63 -32.32 29.61
C GLU A 54 -19.07 -32.69 30.00
N ALA A 55 -20.07 -32.08 29.37
CA ALA A 55 -21.47 -32.46 29.52
C ALA A 55 -21.71 -33.92 29.11
N GLY A 56 -21.15 -34.36 27.98
CA GLY A 56 -21.21 -35.75 27.53
C GLY A 56 -20.57 -36.73 28.52
N ARG A 57 -19.44 -36.38 29.13
CA ARG A 57 -18.80 -37.18 30.19
C ARG A 57 -19.69 -37.31 31.42
N ARG A 58 -20.34 -36.22 31.84
CA ARG A 58 -21.29 -36.25 32.97
C ARG A 58 -22.50 -37.14 32.67
N LEU A 59 -23.05 -37.05 31.45
CA LEU A 59 -24.15 -37.90 31.01
C LEU A 59 -23.77 -39.39 30.98
N ALA A 60 -22.55 -39.72 30.58
CA ALA A 60 -22.03 -41.08 30.60
C ALA A 60 -21.80 -41.61 32.03
N ALA A 61 -21.37 -40.75 32.96
CA ALA A 61 -21.07 -41.14 34.34
C ALA A 61 -22.32 -41.29 35.22
N HIS A 62 -23.35 -40.48 34.99
CA HIS A 62 -24.55 -40.42 35.85
C HIS A 62 -25.81 -41.01 35.24
N GLY A 63 -25.76 -41.46 33.97
CA GLY A 63 -26.90 -42.02 33.26
C GLY A 63 -27.88 -40.93 32.82
N GLY A 64 -27.69 -40.38 31.63
CA GLY A 64 -28.65 -39.48 30.98
C GLY A 64 -29.77 -40.23 30.25
N ALA A 65 -30.94 -39.60 30.11
CA ALA A 65 -31.97 -40.08 29.19
C ALA A 65 -31.42 -40.12 27.76
N TYR A 66 -31.85 -41.10 26.96
CA TYR A 66 -31.34 -41.35 25.61
C TYR A 66 -31.38 -40.07 24.74
N ASP A 67 -32.50 -39.33 24.76
CA ASP A 67 -32.68 -38.11 23.98
C ASP A 67 -31.66 -37.02 24.33
N VAL A 68 -31.24 -36.95 25.60
CA VAL A 68 -30.25 -35.97 26.09
C VAL A 68 -28.84 -36.36 25.63
N VAL A 69 -28.53 -37.66 25.60
CA VAL A 69 -27.28 -38.18 25.05
C VAL A 69 -27.22 -37.99 23.53
N GLU A 70 -28.34 -38.23 22.83
CA GLU A 70 -28.43 -38.01 21.38
C GLU A 70 -28.29 -36.52 21.04
N ALA A 71 -28.92 -35.62 21.80
CA ALA A 71 -28.76 -34.18 21.63
C ALA A 71 -27.30 -33.73 21.84
N ASN A 72 -26.63 -34.24 22.87
CA ASN A 72 -25.22 -33.91 23.13
C ASN A 72 -24.29 -34.40 22.02
N THR A 73 -24.53 -35.60 21.47
CA THR A 73 -23.71 -36.13 20.36
C THR A 73 -23.92 -35.34 19.06
N LYS A 74 -25.16 -34.92 18.76
CA LYS A 74 -25.46 -34.02 17.64
C LYS A 74 -24.78 -32.66 17.82
N GLU A 75 -24.96 -32.02 18.98
CA GLU A 75 -24.33 -30.72 19.27
C GLU A 75 -22.80 -30.80 19.17
N ARG A 76 -22.21 -31.90 19.64
CA ARG A 76 -20.76 -32.12 19.50
C ARG A 76 -20.34 -32.14 18.03
N GLY A 77 -21.05 -32.89 17.18
CA GLY A 77 -20.76 -32.96 15.75
C GLY A 77 -20.89 -31.60 15.05
N GLU A 78 -21.91 -30.82 15.39
CA GLU A 78 -22.12 -29.47 14.86
C GLU A 78 -21.00 -28.51 15.27
N VAL A 79 -20.59 -28.52 16.54
CA VAL A 79 -19.52 -27.65 17.04
C VAL A 79 -18.17 -28.05 16.43
N GLU A 80 -17.88 -29.35 16.29
CA GLU A 80 -16.67 -29.83 15.61
C GLU A 80 -16.63 -29.40 14.13
N ALA A 81 -17.75 -29.50 13.42
CA ALA A 81 -17.87 -29.06 12.03
C ALA A 81 -17.68 -27.54 11.89
N ALA A 82 -18.32 -26.75 12.76
CA ALA A 82 -18.18 -25.30 12.79
C ALA A 82 -16.73 -24.88 13.08
N LEU A 83 -16.06 -25.56 14.01
CA LEU A 83 -14.67 -25.30 14.36
C LEU A 83 -13.72 -25.62 13.20
N LYS A 84 -13.97 -26.71 12.47
CA LYS A 84 -13.21 -27.04 11.25
C LYS A 84 -13.39 -25.97 10.17
N ALA A 85 -14.61 -25.48 9.95
CA ALA A 85 -14.90 -24.41 9.00
C ALA A 85 -14.26 -23.07 9.42
N ALA A 86 -14.34 -22.71 10.69
CA ALA A 86 -13.73 -21.49 11.21
C ALA A 86 -12.18 -21.52 11.11
N ARG A 87 -11.56 -22.69 11.33
CA ARG A 87 -10.11 -22.86 11.14
C ARG A 87 -9.70 -22.75 9.68
N SER A 88 -10.46 -23.33 8.76
CA SER A 88 -10.15 -23.25 7.33
C SER A 88 -10.35 -21.83 6.78
N SER A 89 -11.40 -21.13 7.19
CA SER A 89 -11.63 -19.73 6.82
C SER A 89 -10.53 -18.81 7.35
N THR A 90 -10.15 -18.96 8.62
CA THR A 90 -9.05 -18.18 9.24
C THR A 90 -7.72 -18.42 8.52
N LYS A 91 -7.44 -19.67 8.12
CA LYS A 91 -6.22 -20.00 7.37
C LYS A 91 -6.22 -19.35 5.99
N ALA A 92 -7.35 -19.39 5.28
CA ALA A 92 -7.50 -18.75 3.98
C ALA A 92 -7.37 -17.23 4.08
N GLU A 93 -7.98 -16.61 5.10
CA GLU A 93 -7.87 -15.18 5.35
C GLU A 93 -6.43 -14.77 5.68
N LYS A 94 -5.73 -15.52 6.55
CA LYS A 94 -4.30 -15.28 6.82
C LYS A 94 -3.43 -15.40 5.58
N ALA A 95 -3.70 -16.36 4.70
CA ALA A 95 -2.98 -16.51 3.44
C ALA A 95 -3.21 -15.30 2.52
N ARG A 96 -4.47 -14.87 2.36
CA ARG A 96 -4.82 -13.66 1.59
C ARG A 96 -4.19 -12.40 2.17
N VAL A 97 -4.22 -12.21 3.48
CA VAL A 97 -3.59 -11.06 4.15
C VAL A 97 -2.08 -11.09 3.94
N LYS A 98 -1.43 -12.26 4.00
CA LYS A 98 -0.01 -12.40 3.73
C LYS A 98 0.33 -12.05 2.28
N GLU A 99 -0.46 -12.52 1.33
CA GLU A 99 -0.30 -12.19 -0.09
C GLU A 99 -0.48 -10.69 -0.34
N LEU A 100 -1.51 -10.08 0.25
CA LEU A 100 -1.79 -8.65 0.14
C LEU A 100 -0.68 -7.82 0.80
N ALA A 101 -0.15 -8.27 1.94
CA ALA A 101 1.01 -7.66 2.58
C ALA A 101 2.26 -7.73 1.69
N GLN A 102 2.53 -8.89 1.08
CA GLN A 102 3.64 -9.06 0.14
C GLN A 102 3.50 -8.16 -1.10
N GLN A 103 2.30 -8.04 -1.66
CA GLN A 103 2.00 -7.13 -2.77
C GLN A 103 2.21 -5.67 -2.35
N SER A 104 1.74 -5.28 -1.17
CA SER A 104 1.86 -3.91 -0.65
C SER A 104 3.29 -3.49 -0.28
N MET A 105 4.14 -4.45 0.10
CA MET A 105 5.57 -4.21 0.39
C MET A 105 6.47 -4.44 -0.82
N SER A 106 5.92 -4.87 -1.96
CA SER A 106 6.69 -4.98 -3.18
C SER A 106 6.91 -3.58 -3.78
N ALA A 107 8.17 -3.23 -4.03
CA ALA A 107 8.52 -1.97 -4.68
C ALA A 107 7.78 -1.81 -6.02
N ALA A 108 7.65 -2.90 -6.78
CA ALA A 108 6.90 -2.93 -8.04
C ALA A 108 5.38 -2.69 -7.86
N GLY A 109 4.78 -3.16 -6.76
CA GLY A 109 3.36 -2.92 -6.45
C GLY A 109 3.10 -1.48 -6.02
N TRP A 110 4.02 -0.90 -5.24
CA TRP A 110 3.93 0.51 -4.83
C TRP A 110 4.20 1.46 -6.00
N THR A 111 5.18 1.16 -6.87
CA THR A 111 5.40 1.93 -8.10
C THR A 111 4.25 1.78 -9.07
N SER A 112 3.69 0.58 -9.26
CA SER A 112 2.52 0.37 -10.12
C SER A 112 1.28 1.11 -9.59
N ALA A 113 0.99 1.05 -8.29
CA ALA A 113 -0.13 1.78 -7.68
C ALA A 113 0.06 3.30 -7.72
N LEU A 114 1.30 3.78 -7.58
CA LEU A 114 1.65 5.20 -7.75
C LEU A 114 1.46 5.62 -9.21
N LEU A 115 1.97 4.85 -10.16
CA LEU A 115 1.85 5.11 -11.60
C LEU A 115 0.41 5.00 -12.10
N GLN A 116 -0.40 4.08 -11.57
CA GLN A 116 -1.83 3.97 -11.88
C GLN A 116 -2.66 5.07 -11.20
N GLY A 117 -2.27 5.48 -10.00
CA GLY A 117 -2.84 6.64 -9.32
C GLY A 117 -2.49 7.96 -10.01
N GLU A 118 -1.30 8.04 -10.60
CA GLU A 118 -0.84 9.13 -11.47
C GLU A 118 -1.53 9.07 -12.83
N GLU A 119 -1.60 7.92 -13.51
CA GLU A 119 -2.38 7.76 -14.75
C GLU A 119 -3.84 8.17 -14.54
N ASN A 120 -4.47 7.86 -13.40
CA ASN A 120 -5.84 8.32 -13.12
C ASN A 120 -5.93 9.79 -12.68
N ARG A 121 -4.84 10.40 -12.19
CA ARG A 121 -4.73 11.85 -11.91
C ARG A 121 -4.48 12.66 -13.17
N PHE A 122 -3.75 12.11 -14.13
CA PHE A 122 -3.35 12.77 -15.37
C PHE A 122 -4.28 12.42 -16.55
N ALA A 123 -4.96 11.27 -16.56
CA ALA A 123 -5.96 10.93 -17.58
C ALA A 123 -7.27 11.73 -17.43
N LYS A 124 -7.46 12.44 -16.31
CA LYS A 124 -8.54 13.42 -16.12
C LYS A 124 -8.05 14.87 -16.09
N ALA A 125 -6.75 15.11 -16.19
CA ALA A 125 -6.23 16.45 -16.41
C ALA A 125 -6.09 16.59 -17.92
N ASP A 126 -7.02 17.32 -18.54
CA ASP A 126 -7.00 17.62 -19.98
C ASP A 126 -5.57 17.86 -20.48
N GLU A 127 -5.19 17.12 -21.52
CA GLU A 127 -3.95 17.29 -22.26
C GLU A 127 -3.87 18.74 -22.77
N GLY A 128 -3.25 19.62 -21.99
CA GLY A 128 -3.17 21.05 -22.29
C GLY A 128 -3.32 21.97 -21.08
N ALA A 129 -3.67 21.47 -19.90
CA ALA A 129 -3.81 22.33 -18.72
C ALA A 129 -2.44 22.82 -18.21
N VAL A 130 -2.25 24.14 -18.34
CA VAL A 130 -1.15 24.99 -17.82
C VAL A 130 -0.75 24.65 -16.36
N GLU A 131 -1.68 24.10 -15.59
CA GLU A 131 -1.51 23.68 -14.21
C GLU A 131 -0.52 22.52 -14.03
N SER A 132 -0.45 21.59 -14.99
CA SER A 132 0.51 20.47 -14.98
C SER A 132 1.97 20.93 -15.14
N GLN A 133 2.19 21.96 -15.97
CA GLN A 133 3.50 22.54 -16.20
C GLN A 133 3.92 23.47 -15.04
N LEU A 134 2.96 24.15 -14.39
CA LEU A 134 3.22 24.96 -13.20
C LEU A 134 3.56 24.11 -11.96
N ALA A 135 2.92 22.95 -11.79
CA ALA A 135 3.17 22.06 -10.66
C ALA A 135 4.58 21.44 -10.69
N ALA A 136 5.10 21.10 -11.86
CA ALA A 136 6.46 20.59 -12.01
C ALA A 136 7.53 21.65 -11.67
N ALA A 137 7.23 22.93 -11.83
CA ALA A 137 8.16 24.04 -11.60
C ALA A 137 8.16 24.59 -10.15
N THR A 138 7.15 24.26 -9.34
CA THR A 138 6.87 24.95 -8.05
C THR A 138 7.01 24.09 -6.80
N VAL A 139 7.56 22.87 -6.92
CA VAL A 139 7.94 22.10 -5.73
C VAL A 139 9.19 22.72 -5.08
N GLY A 140 8.96 23.74 -4.23
CA GLY A 140 9.95 24.31 -3.31
C GLY A 140 9.99 25.85 -3.26
N LEU A 141 8.95 26.49 -2.69
CA LEU A 141 8.92 27.86 -2.16
C LEU A 141 9.74 28.92 -2.94
N VAL A 142 9.16 29.47 -4.01
CA VAL A 142 9.73 30.64 -4.70
C VAL A 142 8.67 31.74 -4.75
N SER A 143 9.06 32.96 -4.35
CA SER A 143 8.16 34.13 -4.41
C SER A 143 7.80 34.45 -5.87
N SER A 144 6.64 35.08 -6.09
CA SER A 144 6.13 35.39 -7.43
C SER A 144 7.11 36.19 -8.31
N ALA A 145 8.00 36.98 -7.69
CA ALA A 145 9.04 37.71 -8.39
C ALA A 145 10.13 36.77 -8.93
N ALA A 146 10.64 35.86 -8.09
CA ALA A 146 11.66 34.90 -8.49
C ALA A 146 11.13 33.82 -9.46
N PHE A 147 9.82 33.58 -9.49
CA PHE A 147 9.21 32.76 -10.57
C PHE A 147 9.25 33.47 -11.93
N ARG A 148 8.98 34.78 -11.99
CA ARG A 148 9.02 35.55 -13.24
C ARG A 148 10.44 35.64 -13.79
N GLU A 149 11.40 35.94 -12.92
CA GLU A 149 12.82 36.00 -13.28
C GLU A 149 13.32 34.66 -13.83
N LYS A 150 13.05 33.55 -13.14
CA LYS A 150 13.46 32.21 -13.59
C LYS A 150 12.78 31.79 -14.90
N ARG A 151 11.55 32.25 -15.14
CA ARG A 151 10.84 32.01 -16.40
C ARG A 151 11.52 32.76 -17.55
N GLU A 152 11.85 34.03 -17.36
CA GLU A 152 12.56 34.84 -18.36
C GLU A 152 13.96 34.27 -18.67
N GLU A 153 14.68 33.81 -17.65
CA GLU A 153 15.98 33.13 -17.82
C GLU A 153 15.86 31.83 -18.63
N LEU A 154 14.83 31.02 -18.37
CA LEU A 154 14.63 29.77 -19.09
C LEU A 154 14.17 30.01 -20.54
N GLU A 155 13.34 31.02 -20.79
CA GLU A 155 12.94 31.42 -22.14
C GLU A 155 14.15 31.94 -22.94
N ALA A 156 15.03 32.74 -22.33
CA ALA A 156 16.26 33.21 -22.97
C ALA A 156 17.26 32.08 -23.24
N ALA A 157 17.43 31.15 -22.29
CA ALA A 157 18.31 29.99 -22.45
C ALA A 157 17.80 29.02 -23.54
N ALA A 158 16.48 28.84 -23.65
CA ALA A 158 15.88 28.04 -24.71
C ALA A 158 16.05 28.68 -26.10
N GLY A 159 15.97 30.01 -26.20
CA GLY A 159 16.28 30.75 -27.42
C GLY A 159 17.74 30.55 -27.86
N ALA A 160 18.69 30.78 -26.94
CA ALA A 160 20.12 30.64 -27.22
C ALA A 160 20.52 29.20 -27.58
N LYS A 161 19.86 28.19 -26.98
CA LYS A 161 20.10 26.79 -27.32
C LYS A 161 19.61 26.45 -28.74
N ARG A 162 18.46 26.97 -29.15
CA ARG A 162 17.94 26.78 -30.51
C ARG A 162 18.80 27.45 -31.57
N GLU A 163 19.37 28.62 -31.27
CA GLU A 163 20.31 29.30 -32.18
C GLU A 163 21.60 28.51 -32.34
N ARG A 164 22.18 27.98 -31.25
CA ARG A 164 23.38 27.14 -31.31
C ARG A 164 23.15 25.82 -32.04
N GLU A 165 22.00 25.16 -31.82
CA GLU A 165 21.65 23.94 -32.54
C GLU A 165 21.43 24.20 -34.04
N ALA A 166 20.90 25.38 -34.40
CA ALA A 166 20.78 25.80 -35.80
C ALA A 166 22.15 26.10 -36.45
N GLU A 167 23.06 26.73 -35.71
CA GLU A 167 24.44 26.99 -36.16
C GLU A 167 25.23 25.68 -36.33
N GLU A 168 25.19 24.77 -35.36
CA GLU A 168 25.86 23.46 -35.47
C GLU A 168 25.30 22.62 -36.64
N ALA A 169 23.98 22.67 -36.87
CA ALA A 169 23.37 22.00 -38.02
C ALA A 169 23.83 22.61 -39.36
N ALA A 170 23.99 23.93 -39.43
CA ALA A 170 24.49 24.63 -40.60
C ALA A 170 25.97 24.30 -40.88
N GLU A 171 26.81 24.25 -39.84
CA GLU A 171 28.22 23.88 -39.96
C GLU A 171 28.41 22.42 -40.39
N ALA A 172 27.62 21.50 -39.82
CA ALA A 172 27.63 20.09 -40.22
C ALA A 172 27.22 19.91 -41.69
N ALA A 173 26.21 20.66 -42.15
CA ALA A 173 25.79 20.65 -43.55
C ALA A 173 26.87 21.20 -44.49
N ALA A 174 27.54 22.29 -44.12
CA ALA A 174 28.64 22.87 -44.89
C ALA A 174 29.85 21.93 -44.98
N ALA A 175 30.24 21.30 -43.87
CA ALA A 175 31.32 20.32 -43.84
C ALA A 175 31.02 19.08 -44.71
N GLN A 176 29.76 18.62 -44.71
CA GLN A 176 29.34 17.50 -45.56
C GLN A 176 29.39 17.87 -47.05
N GLN A 177 28.97 19.08 -47.42
CA GLN A 177 29.08 19.56 -48.80
C GLN A 177 30.54 19.71 -49.25
N ALA A 178 31.42 20.22 -48.38
CA ALA A 178 32.85 20.33 -48.67
C ALA A 178 33.49 18.96 -48.95
N ARG A 179 33.18 17.94 -48.15
CA ARG A 179 33.63 16.55 -48.37
C ARG A 179 33.13 15.97 -49.69
N LYS A 180 31.87 16.23 -50.07
CA LYS A 180 31.31 15.80 -51.36
C LYS A 180 32.03 16.45 -52.54
N ARG A 181 32.32 17.76 -52.45
CA ARG A 181 33.08 18.49 -53.49
C ARG A 181 34.52 18.00 -53.61
N ALA A 182 35.19 17.71 -52.49
CA ALA A 182 36.55 17.16 -52.49
C ALA A 182 36.60 15.77 -53.16
N LYS A 183 35.69 14.86 -52.78
CA LYS A 183 35.58 13.53 -53.42
C LYS A 183 35.26 13.61 -54.91
N LYS A 184 34.43 14.56 -55.34
CA LYS A 184 34.13 14.76 -56.76
C LYS A 184 35.37 15.22 -57.54
N ARG A 185 36.12 16.18 -57.01
CA ARG A 185 37.36 16.68 -57.63
C ARG A 185 38.47 15.62 -57.69
N GLU A 186 38.51 14.70 -56.74
CA GLU A 186 39.46 13.59 -56.73
C GLU A 186 39.12 12.55 -57.81
N ARG A 187 37.82 12.26 -58.02
CA ARG A 187 37.34 11.38 -59.08
C ARG A 187 37.51 11.93 -60.49
N GLU A 188 37.51 13.26 -60.67
CA GLU A 188 37.72 13.92 -61.97
C GLU A 188 39.21 14.03 -62.35
N LYS A 189 40.15 13.66 -61.45
CA LYS A 189 41.60 13.68 -61.69
C LYS A 189 42.20 12.29 -61.98
N GLN A 190 41.38 11.23 -61.92
CA GLN A 190 41.73 9.87 -62.38
C GLN A 190 41.20 9.67 -63.79
#